data_AF-A0A132A7K8-F1
#
_entry.id   AF-A0A132A7K8-F1
#
_cell.length_a   1.000
_cell.length_b   1.000
_cell.length_c   1.000
_cell.angle_alpha   90.00
_cell.angle_beta   90.00
_cell.angle_gamma   90.00
#
_symmetry.space_group_name_H-M   'P 1'
#
loop_
_entity.id
_entity.type
_entity.pdbx_description
1 polymer ?
#
loop_
_entity_poly.entity_id
_entity_poly.type
_entity_poly.pdbx_seq_one_letter_code
_entity_poly.pdbx_strand_id
1 'polypeptide(L)'
;MEMIFCKKFLNIPCHGEPPLINSVTKKEYDCHQQSCPKDSYCHRGADFAKCCQELDFEEDCSDTVFGCCPDDKTPALGPNYGGCPNVCQCNRLGSYLTKCDPKTKQCYCKPGVGGLRCDRCEAGYWGLHKINEGNAGCIRKCSTLIAYWRKFSVQTKLINLFLE
;
A
#
# COMPACT_ATOMS: atom_id res chain seq x y z
N MET A 1 -25.72 -45.21 -29.02
CA MET A 1 -25.69 -43.78 -29.37
C MET A 1 -26.07 -43.02 -28.11
N GLU A 2 -25.09 -42.88 -27.20
CA GLU A 2 -25.22 -42.13 -25.96
C GLU A 2 -24.86 -40.68 -26.23
N MET A 3 -25.79 -39.76 -25.97
CA MET A 3 -25.62 -38.36 -25.56
C MET A 3 -27.03 -37.76 -25.45
N ILE A 4 -27.51 -37.42 -24.25
CA ILE A 4 -28.33 -36.24 -23.85
C ILE A 4 -28.52 -36.35 -22.31
N PHE A 5 -27.44 -36.51 -21.55
CA PHE A 5 -27.44 -36.18 -20.12
C PHE A 5 -26.39 -35.09 -19.90
N CYS A 6 -26.44 -34.02 -20.70
CA CYS A 6 -25.79 -32.79 -20.28
C CYS A 6 -26.67 -32.22 -19.16
N LYS A 7 -26.30 -32.61 -17.94
CA LYS A 7 -26.54 -31.93 -16.67
C LYS A 7 -27.71 -30.94 -16.71
N LYS A 8 -28.81 -31.29 -16.02
CA LYS A 8 -29.53 -30.30 -15.20
C LYS A 8 -28.47 -29.58 -14.37
N PHE A 9 -27.88 -28.53 -14.94
CA PHE A 9 -27.08 -27.59 -14.20
C PHE A 9 -28.02 -27.11 -13.11
N LEU A 10 -27.65 -27.38 -11.87
CA LEU A 10 -28.40 -26.97 -10.71
C LEU A 10 -28.58 -25.45 -10.85
N ASN A 11 -29.77 -25.03 -11.28
CA ASN A 11 -30.17 -23.63 -11.43
C ASN A 11 -30.41 -23.07 -10.02
N ILE A 12 -29.35 -23.04 -9.20
CA ILE A 12 -29.44 -22.57 -7.81
C ILE A 12 -29.40 -21.05 -7.86
N PRO A 13 -30.46 -20.36 -7.42
CA PRO A 13 -30.41 -18.91 -7.26
C PRO A 13 -29.38 -18.53 -6.18
N CYS A 14 -28.88 -17.30 -6.20
CA CYS A 14 -28.04 -16.74 -5.14
C CYS A 14 -26.76 -17.54 -4.84
N HIS A 15 -26.11 -18.09 -5.87
CA HIS A 15 -24.87 -18.87 -5.75
C HIS A 15 -24.92 -20.07 -4.78
N GLY A 16 -26.11 -20.56 -4.41
CA GLY A 16 -26.24 -21.61 -3.40
C GLY A 16 -27.10 -21.22 -2.20
N GLU A 17 -27.23 -19.92 -1.93
CA GLU A 17 -27.91 -19.41 -0.75
C GLU A 17 -29.43 -19.29 -0.96
N PRO A 18 -30.23 -19.31 0.13
CA PRO A 18 -31.66 -19.08 0.06
C PRO A 18 -31.99 -17.65 -0.43
N PRO A 19 -32.95 -17.48 -1.36
CA PRO A 19 -33.46 -16.17 -1.73
C PRO A 19 -34.07 -15.41 -0.56
N LEU A 20 -34.14 -14.08 -0.67
CA LEU A 20 -34.79 -13.25 0.34
C LEU A 20 -36.28 -13.58 0.45
N ILE A 21 -36.77 -13.69 1.69
CA ILE A 21 -38.17 -13.98 1.99
C ILE A 21 -38.84 -12.73 2.55
N ASN A 22 -40.02 -12.42 2.04
CA ASN A 22 -40.88 -11.37 2.58
C ASN A 22 -41.42 -11.81 3.95
N SER A 23 -41.14 -11.02 4.98
CA SER A 23 -41.49 -11.34 6.37
C SER A 23 -42.99 -11.45 6.63
N VAL A 24 -43.80 -10.73 5.85
CA VAL A 24 -45.27 -10.65 5.95
C VAL A 24 -45.93 -11.78 5.17
N THR A 25 -45.55 -11.97 3.90
CA THR A 25 -46.20 -12.95 3.02
C THR A 25 -45.58 -14.34 3.11
N LYS A 26 -44.41 -14.45 3.75
CA LYS A 26 -43.59 -15.68 3.83
C LYS A 26 -43.22 -16.27 2.46
N LYS A 27 -43.26 -15.45 1.41
CA LYS A 27 -42.87 -15.81 0.05
C LYS A 27 -41.53 -15.20 -0.32
N GLU A 28 -40.78 -15.87 -1.17
CA GLU A 28 -39.56 -15.33 -1.77
C GLU A 28 -39.86 -14.06 -2.57
N TYR A 29 -38.94 -13.09 -2.54
CA TYR A 29 -39.01 -11.92 -3.40
C TYR A 29 -38.69 -12.30 -4.85
N ASP A 30 -39.63 -11.98 -5.74
CA ASP A 30 -39.53 -12.18 -7.17
C ASP A 30 -39.33 -10.83 -7.87
N CYS A 31 -38.26 -10.72 -8.66
CA CYS A 31 -37.84 -9.48 -9.33
C CYS A 31 -38.02 -9.51 -10.85
N HIS A 32 -38.96 -10.32 -11.37
CA HIS A 32 -39.35 -10.26 -12.79
C HIS A 32 -39.88 -8.86 -13.18
N GLN A 33 -40.63 -8.21 -12.27
CA GLN A 33 -41.28 -6.92 -12.53
C GLN A 33 -41.03 -5.86 -11.45
N GLN A 34 -40.52 -6.24 -10.26
CA GLN A 34 -40.33 -5.34 -9.12
C GLN A 34 -38.85 -5.25 -8.74
N SER A 35 -38.44 -4.09 -8.23
CA SER A 35 -37.11 -3.89 -7.66
C SER A 35 -36.96 -4.66 -6.35
N CYS A 36 -35.79 -5.26 -6.15
CA CYS A 36 -35.45 -5.91 -4.90
C CYS A 36 -35.33 -4.89 -3.74
N PRO A 37 -35.54 -5.33 -2.48
CA PRO A 37 -35.36 -4.49 -1.30
C PRO A 37 -33.90 -3.98 -1.17
N LYS A 38 -33.66 -3.04 -0.24
CA LYS A 38 -32.34 -2.44 -0.04
C LYS A 38 -31.28 -3.51 0.33
N ASP A 39 -30.04 -3.31 -0.15
CA ASP A 39 -28.87 -4.16 0.11
C ASP A 39 -29.09 -5.60 -0.44
N SER A 40 -29.75 -5.67 -1.61
CA SER A 40 -30.05 -6.92 -2.31
C SER A 40 -30.11 -6.72 -3.83
N TYR A 41 -29.75 -7.75 -4.58
CA TYR A 41 -29.69 -7.71 -6.04
C TYR A 41 -30.64 -8.72 -6.67
N CYS A 42 -31.05 -8.45 -7.91
CA CYS A 42 -31.90 -9.35 -8.67
C CYS A 42 -31.06 -10.37 -9.45
N HIS A 43 -31.08 -11.64 -9.04
CA HIS A 43 -30.44 -12.74 -9.77
C HIS A 43 -31.44 -13.34 -10.76
N ARG A 44 -31.14 -13.20 -12.06
CA ARG A 44 -31.99 -13.67 -13.16
C ARG A 44 -31.36 -14.89 -13.83
N GLY A 45 -32.02 -16.04 -13.71
CA GLY A 45 -31.73 -17.25 -14.46
C GLY A 45 -32.67 -17.41 -15.66
N ALA A 46 -32.51 -18.52 -16.39
CA ALA A 46 -33.37 -18.84 -17.53
C ALA A 46 -34.86 -18.99 -17.14
N ASP A 47 -35.13 -19.49 -15.92
CA ASP A 47 -36.48 -19.81 -15.45
C ASP A 47 -36.86 -19.09 -14.13
N PHE A 48 -36.05 -18.16 -13.65
CA PHE A 48 -36.31 -17.47 -12.37
C PHE A 48 -35.72 -16.06 -12.33
N ALA A 49 -36.35 -15.18 -11.55
CA ALA A 49 -35.79 -13.89 -11.15
C ALA A 49 -36.03 -13.71 -9.65
N LYS A 50 -34.98 -13.93 -8.85
CA LYS A 50 -35.08 -13.94 -7.38
C LYS A 50 -34.20 -12.85 -6.79
N CYS A 51 -34.67 -12.22 -5.72
CA CYS A 51 -33.83 -11.28 -4.98
C CYS A 51 -32.90 -12.05 -4.05
N CYS A 52 -31.61 -11.80 -4.21
CA CYS A 52 -30.54 -12.38 -3.43
C CYS A 52 -29.94 -11.30 -2.55
N GLN A 53 -29.54 -11.67 -1.33
CA GLN A 53 -28.77 -10.78 -0.46
C GLN A 53 -27.51 -10.34 -1.22
N GLU A 54 -27.24 -9.04 -1.28
CA GLU A 54 -25.88 -8.58 -1.57
C GLU A 54 -25.08 -9.00 -0.33
N LEU A 55 -24.36 -10.11 -0.46
CA LEU A 55 -23.36 -10.44 0.51
C LEU A 55 -22.29 -9.37 0.33
N ASP A 56 -22.37 -8.33 1.16
CA ASP A 56 -21.23 -7.48 1.49
C ASP A 56 -20.20 -8.41 2.15
N PHE A 57 -19.51 -9.20 1.32
CA PHE A 57 -18.19 -9.66 1.65
C PHE A 57 -17.32 -8.39 1.65
N GLU A 58 -17.42 -7.61 2.72
CA GLU A 58 -16.18 -7.15 3.33
C GLU A 58 -15.46 -8.43 3.70
N GLU A 59 -14.69 -8.97 2.75
CA GLU A 59 -13.64 -9.93 3.05
C GLU A 59 -12.66 -9.13 3.91
N ASP A 60 -12.97 -9.06 5.21
CA ASP A 60 -12.20 -8.29 6.16
C ASP A 60 -10.81 -8.87 6.12
N CYS A 61 -9.88 -8.09 5.59
CA CYS A 61 -8.50 -8.52 5.45
C CYS A 61 -7.89 -8.90 6.80
N SER A 62 -8.52 -8.50 7.93
CA SER A 62 -8.22 -8.95 9.29
C SER A 62 -8.30 -10.46 9.48
N ASP A 63 -9.16 -11.16 8.72
CA ASP A 63 -9.32 -12.62 8.80
C ASP A 63 -8.28 -13.37 7.96
N THR A 64 -7.53 -12.68 7.10
CA THR A 64 -6.50 -13.30 6.27
C THR A 64 -5.24 -13.61 7.07
N VAL A 65 -4.48 -14.63 6.64
CA VAL A 65 -3.25 -15.08 7.31
C VAL A 65 -2.22 -13.96 7.52
N PHE A 66 -2.19 -12.96 6.64
CA PHE A 66 -1.24 -11.85 6.70
C PHE A 66 -1.87 -10.51 7.07
N GLY A 67 -3.19 -10.48 7.33
CA GLY A 67 -3.91 -9.28 7.71
C GLY A 67 -4.09 -8.26 6.58
N CYS A 68 -4.52 -7.07 6.98
CA CYS A 68 -4.69 -5.94 6.08
C CYS A 68 -3.38 -5.30 5.63
N CYS A 69 -3.37 -4.84 4.40
CA CYS A 69 -2.48 -3.81 3.91
C CYS A 69 -2.66 -2.52 4.71
N PRO A 70 -1.71 -1.57 4.65
CA PRO A 70 -1.83 -0.36 5.46
C PRO A 70 -2.87 0.66 4.98
N ASP A 71 -3.68 0.28 4.00
CA ASP A 71 -4.89 0.98 3.57
C ASP A 71 -6.15 0.46 4.29
N ASP A 72 -6.01 -0.52 5.19
CA ASP A 72 -7.07 -1.19 5.98
C ASP A 72 -8.19 -1.81 5.12
N LYS A 73 -7.91 -2.04 3.83
CA LYS A 73 -8.91 -2.53 2.87
C LYS A 73 -8.39 -3.67 2.01
N THR A 74 -7.12 -3.64 1.65
CA THR A 74 -6.55 -4.64 0.75
C THR A 74 -5.95 -5.79 1.58
N PRO A 75 -6.19 -7.07 1.26
CA PRO A 75 -5.53 -8.18 1.94
C PRO A 75 -4.04 -8.26 1.57
N ALA A 76 -3.17 -8.46 2.56
CA ALA A 76 -1.75 -8.68 2.31
C ALA A 76 -1.52 -10.09 1.75
N LEU A 77 -0.72 -10.21 0.67
CA LEU A 77 -0.37 -11.49 0.07
C LEU A 77 0.79 -12.19 0.80
N GLY A 78 1.44 -11.52 1.75
CA GLY A 78 2.59 -12.07 2.48
C GLY A 78 2.96 -11.26 3.72
N PRO A 79 3.91 -11.77 4.53
CA PRO A 79 4.35 -11.11 5.75
C PRO A 79 5.00 -9.76 5.45
N ASN A 80 4.91 -8.83 6.40
CA ASN A 80 5.37 -7.45 6.24
C ASN A 80 4.71 -6.71 5.06
N TYR A 81 3.38 -6.84 4.91
CA TYR A 81 2.60 -6.19 3.84
C TYR A 81 3.06 -6.61 2.43
N GLY A 82 3.47 -7.87 2.29
CA GLY A 82 3.90 -8.44 1.00
C GLY A 82 2.74 -8.41 0.00
N GLY A 83 3.01 -7.95 -1.23
CA GLY A 83 1.97 -7.86 -2.27
C GLY A 83 1.00 -6.68 -2.11
N CYS A 84 1.10 -5.89 -1.05
CA CYS A 84 0.31 -4.68 -0.91
C CYS A 84 0.71 -3.63 -1.97
N PRO A 85 -0.26 -2.86 -2.50
CA PRO A 85 0.03 -1.74 -3.39
C PRO A 85 1.03 -0.80 -2.71
N ASN A 86 2.08 -0.41 -3.44
CA ASN A 86 3.23 0.27 -2.86
C ASN A 86 2.86 1.70 -2.39
N VAL A 87 2.48 1.83 -1.13
CA VAL A 87 2.10 3.12 -0.49
C VAL A 87 3.32 4.01 -0.19
N CYS A 88 4.51 3.42 -0.08
CA CYS A 88 5.68 4.10 0.45
C CYS A 88 6.26 5.15 -0.52
N GLN A 89 6.13 4.93 -1.85
CA GLN A 89 6.65 5.83 -2.89
C GLN A 89 8.06 6.37 -2.60
N CYS A 90 8.93 5.51 -2.03
CA CYS A 90 10.28 5.91 -1.64
C CYS A 90 11.10 6.33 -2.86
N ASN A 91 11.80 7.46 -2.76
CA ASN A 91 12.66 7.97 -3.82
C ASN A 91 13.84 7.02 -4.02
N ARG A 92 13.98 6.46 -5.23
CA ARG A 92 15.03 5.46 -5.53
C ARG A 92 16.46 5.99 -5.36
N LEU A 93 16.68 7.28 -5.55
CA LEU A 93 18.00 7.90 -5.35
C LEU A 93 18.28 8.11 -3.87
N GLY A 94 17.29 8.65 -3.14
CA GLY A 94 17.47 9.07 -1.76
C GLY A 94 17.28 7.97 -0.70
N SER A 95 16.68 6.84 -1.05
CA SER A 95 16.42 5.72 -0.14
C SER A 95 17.31 4.51 -0.43
N TYR A 96 17.50 3.67 0.58
CA TYR A 96 18.17 2.37 0.43
C TYR A 96 17.26 1.32 -0.20
N LEU A 97 15.95 1.41 0.05
CA LEU A 97 14.96 0.42 -0.31
C LEU A 97 13.69 1.11 -0.82
N THR A 98 12.95 0.43 -1.68
CA THR A 98 11.60 0.87 -2.12
C THR A 98 10.52 0.62 -1.06
N LYS A 99 10.88 0.02 0.07
CA LYS A 99 10.02 -0.25 1.23
C LYS A 99 10.23 0.83 2.30
N CYS A 100 9.16 1.15 3.01
CA CYS A 100 9.18 2.04 4.19
C CYS A 100 8.86 1.26 5.46
N ASP A 101 9.13 1.88 6.60
CA ASP A 101 8.65 1.40 7.88
C ASP A 101 7.10 1.35 7.88
N PRO A 102 6.50 0.22 8.28
CA PRO A 102 5.06 0.05 8.15
C PRO A 102 4.23 0.91 9.11
N LYS A 103 4.77 1.25 10.28
CA LYS A 103 4.06 2.04 11.30
C LYS A 103 4.17 3.53 11.03
N THR A 104 5.39 3.98 10.72
CA THR A 104 5.69 5.41 10.55
C THR A 104 5.57 5.90 9.12
N LYS A 105 5.52 4.97 8.14
CA LYS A 105 5.61 5.27 6.69
C LYS A 105 6.91 5.93 6.25
N GLN A 106 7.92 5.98 7.13
CA GLN A 106 9.21 6.58 6.83
C GLN A 106 10.06 5.64 5.98
N CYS A 107 10.51 6.12 4.82
CA CYS A 107 11.49 5.42 3.99
C CYS A 107 12.88 5.43 4.65
N TYR A 108 13.67 4.40 4.38
CA TYR A 108 15.06 4.30 4.87
C TYR A 108 15.98 5.21 4.05
N CYS A 109 16.21 6.42 4.53
CA CYS A 109 16.97 7.45 3.79
C CYS A 109 18.48 7.27 3.88
N LYS A 110 19.16 7.65 2.80
CA LYS A 110 20.62 7.76 2.73
C LYS A 110 21.13 8.96 3.55
N PRO A 111 22.43 9.03 3.90
CA PRO A 111 22.98 10.11 4.71
C PRO A 111 22.68 11.51 4.14
N GLY A 112 22.17 12.42 4.99
CA GLY A 112 21.83 13.80 4.60
C GLY A 112 20.60 13.94 3.69
N VAL A 113 19.90 12.83 3.41
CA VAL A 113 18.61 12.81 2.72
C VAL A 113 17.50 12.70 3.76
N GLY A 114 16.41 13.44 3.58
CA GLY A 114 15.26 13.43 4.48
C GLY A 114 13.93 13.56 3.77
N GLY A 115 12.88 13.74 4.58
CA GLY A 115 11.48 13.64 4.14
C GLY A 115 10.95 12.21 4.25
N LEU A 116 9.62 12.07 4.30
CA LEU A 116 8.95 10.77 4.46
C LEU A 116 9.35 9.77 3.37
N ARG A 117 9.60 10.29 2.16
CA ARG A 117 9.94 9.52 0.96
C ARG A 117 11.41 9.61 0.58
N CYS A 118 12.27 10.22 1.39
CA CYS A 118 13.68 10.49 1.07
C CYS A 118 13.87 11.28 -0.24
N ASP A 119 13.00 12.24 -0.50
CA ASP A 119 12.88 12.97 -1.76
C ASP A 119 13.59 14.34 -1.75
N ARG A 120 14.21 14.72 -0.64
CA ARG A 120 14.95 15.98 -0.49
C ARG A 120 16.17 15.82 0.41
N CYS A 121 17.14 16.71 0.27
CA CYS A 121 18.23 16.79 1.24
C CYS A 121 17.76 17.48 2.53
N GLU A 122 18.33 17.08 3.66
CA GLU A 122 18.12 17.74 4.94
C GLU A 122 18.70 19.16 4.96
N ALA A 123 18.31 19.94 5.98
CA ALA A 123 18.84 21.28 6.17
C ALA A 123 20.37 21.24 6.30
N GLY A 124 21.06 22.09 5.53
CA GLY A 124 22.52 22.08 5.48
C GLY A 124 23.13 21.04 4.53
N TYR A 125 22.31 20.31 3.76
CA TYR A 125 22.76 19.36 2.73
C TYR A 125 22.24 19.76 1.34
N TRP A 126 22.86 19.21 0.28
CA TRP A 126 22.47 19.43 -1.12
C TRP A 126 22.90 18.27 -2.03
N GLY A 127 22.42 18.28 -3.28
CA GLY A 127 22.93 17.37 -4.31
C GLY A 127 22.31 15.96 -4.30
N LEU A 128 21.00 15.82 -4.09
CA LEU A 128 20.30 14.51 -4.18
C LEU A 128 20.58 13.78 -5.50
N HIS A 129 20.62 14.50 -6.63
CA HIS A 129 20.96 13.94 -7.94
C HIS A 129 22.38 13.38 -8.01
N LYS A 130 23.31 13.91 -7.21
CA LYS A 130 24.72 13.49 -7.18
C LYS A 130 24.92 12.12 -6.53
N ILE A 131 23.87 11.53 -5.95
CA ILE A 131 23.91 10.16 -5.44
C ILE A 131 24.13 9.18 -6.60
N ASN A 132 23.57 9.44 -7.77
CA ASN A 132 23.82 8.63 -8.98
C ASN A 132 25.25 8.82 -9.54
N GLU A 133 25.94 9.88 -9.13
CA GLU A 133 27.33 10.18 -9.53
C GLU A 133 28.35 9.57 -8.57
N GLY A 134 27.93 8.64 -7.69
CA GLY A 134 28.80 7.91 -6.77
C GLY A 134 28.84 8.45 -5.34
N ASN A 135 28.06 9.48 -5.00
CA ASN A 135 27.95 9.94 -3.61
C ASN A 135 27.05 9.01 -2.78
N ALA A 136 27.45 8.69 -1.55
CA ALA A 136 26.67 7.81 -0.67
C ALA A 136 25.34 8.42 -0.19
N GLY A 137 25.18 9.75 -0.31
CA GLY A 137 24.03 10.52 0.15
C GLY A 137 24.15 11.99 -0.28
N CYS A 138 23.36 12.88 0.33
CA CYS A 138 23.51 14.31 0.07
C CYS A 138 24.83 14.84 0.65
N ILE A 139 25.36 15.87 0.00
CA ILE A 139 26.63 16.50 0.35
C ILE A 139 26.35 17.63 1.34
N ARG A 140 27.09 17.68 2.46
CA ARG A 140 26.95 18.76 3.45
C ARG A 140 27.43 20.09 2.84
N LYS A 141 26.64 21.14 2.97
CA LYS A 141 27.03 22.51 2.68
C LYS A 141 28.14 22.90 3.66
N CYS A 142 29.35 23.15 3.17
CA CYS A 142 30.37 23.79 4.00
C CYS A 142 29.96 25.25 4.20
N SER A 143 29.73 25.67 5.43
CA SER A 143 29.73 27.11 5.73
C SER A 143 31.17 27.59 5.56
N THR A 144 31.35 28.62 4.74
CA THR A 144 32.65 29.26 4.49
C THR A 144 33.31 29.70 5.80
N LEU A 145 32.52 30.09 6.81
CA LEU A 145 32.99 30.44 8.15
C LEU A 145 33.68 29.26 8.86
N ILE A 146 33.03 28.10 9.01
CA ILE A 146 33.61 26.95 9.74
C ILE A 146 34.79 26.32 8.97
N ALA A 147 34.74 26.34 7.64
CA ALA A 147 35.86 25.90 6.81
C ALA A 147 37.10 26.80 7.00
N TYR A 148 36.92 28.11 7.16
CA TYR A 148 38.03 29.04 7.43
C TYR A 148 38.70 28.75 8.78
N TRP A 149 37.92 28.59 9.86
CA TRP A 149 38.46 28.28 11.21
C TRP A 149 39.16 26.92 11.26
N ARG A 150 38.63 25.90 10.58
CA ARG A 150 39.30 24.57 10.49
C ARG A 150 40.60 24.63 9.70
N LYS A 151 40.67 25.43 8.62
CA LYS A 151 41.93 25.68 7.89
C LYS A 151 42.94 26.43 8.78
N PHE A 152 42.47 27.43 9.54
CA PHE A 152 43.31 28.22 10.44
C PHE A 152 43.89 27.39 11.59
N SER A 153 43.07 26.57 12.27
CA SER A 153 43.53 25.70 13.38
C SER A 153 44.54 24.62 12.97
N VAL A 154 44.48 24.13 11.72
CA VAL A 154 45.47 23.18 11.21
C VAL A 154 46.78 23.88 10.85
N GLN A 155 46.73 25.13 10.36
CA GLN A 155 47.91 25.88 9.96
C GLN A 155 48.69 26.48 11.15
N THR A 156 48.01 26.79 12.27
CA THR A 156 48.66 27.27 13.50
C THR A 156 49.32 26.18 14.35
N LYS A 157 49.09 24.88 14.06
CA LYS A 157 49.77 23.78 14.77
C LYS A 157 51.19 23.47 14.25
N LEU A 158 51.61 24.07 13.13
CA LEU A 158 52.94 23.87 12.53
C LEU A 158 53.95 24.99 12.85
N ILE A 159 53.59 26.02 13.62
CA ILE A 159 54.48 27.16 13.91
C ILE A 159 55.16 27.09 15.29
N ASN A 160 54.82 26.13 16.17
CA ASN A 160 55.46 26.00 17.49
C ASN A 160 56.52 24.87 17.57
N LEU A 161 57.46 24.84 16.62
CA LEU A 161 58.67 23.99 16.73
C LEU A 161 59.99 24.74 16.42
N PHE A 162 59.96 26.07 16.34
CA PHE A 162 61.15 26.92 16.24
C PHE A 162 60.93 28.21 17.04
N LEU A 163 60.95 28.13 18.37
CA LEU A 163 61.32 29.22 19.29
C LEU A 163 61.31 28.64 20.71
N GLU A 164 62.34 27.83 21.00
CA GLU A 164 63.14 27.74 22.24
C GLU A 164 64.21 26.65 22.05
#